data_AF-A0A933K6E0-F1
#
_entry.id   AF-A0A933K6E0-F1
#
_cell.length_a   1.000
_cell.length_b   1.000
_cell.length_c   1.000
_cell.angle_alpha   90.00
_cell.angle_beta   90.00
_cell.angle_gamma   90.00
#
_symmetry.space_group_name_H-M   'P 1'
#
loop_
_entity.id
_entity.type
_entity.pdbx_description
1 polymer ?
#
loop_
_entity_poly.entity_id
_entity_poly.type
_entity_poly.pdbx_seq_one_letter_code
_entity_poly.pdbx_strand_id
1 'polypeptide(L)'
;MPETRDKTTPLRYLRLLLVGVPEPIVYVVSAAQHDTFRRFADHADPDDPDADFFAFDTCDGFEVIVSTDAIQAAHLFREHDLVPEAMETDWARNRARETIRLFLAERAAPIEMRVSEPGEIAMVFANLDAAGLDAGRFQWWQDRDEAEFFVNVEQIVLLEVPAHLVEAGRQKLEAEASKALRLDPRKPARNRSVE
;
A
#
# COMPACT_ATOMS: atom_id res chain seq x y z
N MET A 1 -3.96 10.44 -19.17
CA MET A 1 -4.39 11.87 -19.21
C MET A 1 -4.75 12.24 -17.79
N PRO A 2 -4.24 13.34 -17.21
CA PRO A 2 -4.63 13.72 -15.86
C PRO A 2 -6.09 14.18 -15.89
N GLU A 3 -6.97 13.45 -15.22
CA GLU A 3 -8.36 13.86 -15.04
C GLU A 3 -8.37 15.24 -14.37
N THR A 4 -9.02 16.19 -15.05
CA THR A 4 -9.28 17.51 -14.48
C THR A 4 -10.27 17.30 -13.36
N ARG A 5 -9.78 17.36 -12.12
CA ARG A 5 -10.59 17.20 -10.91
C ARG A 5 -11.80 18.13 -10.99
N ASP A 6 -12.98 17.55 -10.83
CA ASP A 6 -14.19 18.32 -10.58
C ASP A 6 -13.98 19.11 -9.28
N LYS A 7 -13.90 20.44 -9.38
CA LYS A 7 -13.61 21.36 -8.25
C LYS A 7 -14.67 21.32 -7.15
N THR A 8 -15.69 20.49 -7.29
CA THR A 8 -16.83 20.40 -6.37
C THR A 8 -16.71 19.27 -5.35
N THR A 9 -15.80 18.30 -5.52
CA THR A 9 -15.62 17.24 -4.51
C THR A 9 -14.68 17.74 -3.41
N PRO A 10 -15.17 17.96 -2.17
CA PRO A 10 -14.35 18.49 -1.11
C PRO A 10 -13.26 17.49 -0.71
N LEU A 11 -12.06 18.01 -0.49
CA LEU A 11 -10.91 17.20 -0.10
C LEU A 11 -11.09 16.59 1.29
N ARG A 12 -10.44 15.44 1.47
CA ARG A 12 -10.37 14.71 2.72
C ARG A 12 -8.91 14.42 3.02
N TYR A 13 -8.57 14.55 4.29
CA TYR A 13 -7.20 14.38 4.76
C TYR A 13 -7.16 13.31 5.85
N LEU A 14 -6.16 12.43 5.74
CA LEU A 14 -5.82 11.45 6.75
C LEU A 14 -4.41 11.79 7.25
N ARG A 15 -4.33 12.26 8.50
CA ARG A 15 -3.05 12.54 9.18
C ARG A 15 -2.74 11.42 10.15
N LEU A 16 -1.61 10.76 9.96
CA LEU A 16 -1.13 9.66 10.77
C LEU A 16 0.05 10.11 11.62
N LEU A 17 -0.02 9.83 12.91
CA LEU A 17 1.11 9.90 13.85
C LEU A 17 1.59 8.47 14.04
N LEU A 18 2.83 8.19 13.65
CA LEU A 18 3.37 6.83 13.59
C LEU A 18 4.55 6.64 14.53
N VAL A 19 4.66 5.46 15.13
CA VAL A 19 5.80 5.09 15.99
C VAL A 19 7.10 5.19 15.19
N GLY A 20 8.09 5.89 15.75
CA GLY A 20 9.42 6.02 15.15
C GLY A 20 9.53 7.03 14.00
N VAL A 21 8.41 7.58 13.50
CA VAL A 21 8.40 8.64 12.49
C VAL A 21 8.28 10.01 13.19
N PRO A 22 9.27 10.90 13.07
CA PRO A 22 9.33 12.11 13.89
C PRO A 22 8.25 13.15 13.53
N GLU A 23 7.79 13.15 12.29
CA GLU A 23 6.78 14.08 11.79
C GLU A 23 5.53 13.33 11.33
N PRO A 24 4.31 13.86 11.59
CA PRO A 24 3.09 13.22 11.12
C PRO A 24 3.02 13.21 9.60
N ILE A 25 2.61 12.08 9.02
CA ILE A 25 2.41 11.96 7.58
C ILE A 25 0.96 12.27 7.26
N VAL A 26 0.71 13.00 6.18
CA VAL A 26 -0.65 13.37 5.81
C VAL A 26 -0.92 13.08 4.35
N TYR A 27 -2.03 12.40 4.12
CA TYR A 27 -2.50 12.02 2.81
C TYR A 27 -3.76 12.77 2.44
N VAL A 28 -3.88 13.11 1.15
CA VAL A 28 -5.16 13.50 0.56
C VAL A 28 -5.82 12.23 0.06
N VAL A 29 -7.00 11.91 0.58
CA VAL A 29 -7.72 10.68 0.25
C VAL A 29 -9.10 11.01 -0.30
N SER A 30 -9.75 10.02 -0.92
CA SER A 30 -11.14 10.16 -1.34
C SER A 30 -12.07 10.13 -0.12
N ALA A 31 -13.32 10.58 -0.29
CA ALA A 31 -14.34 10.44 0.77
C ALA A 31 -14.59 8.97 1.13
N ALA A 32 -14.57 8.07 0.14
CA ALA A 32 -14.72 6.64 0.37
C ALA A 32 -13.58 6.08 1.22
N GLN A 33 -12.33 6.40 0.91
CA GLN A 33 -11.17 5.94 1.69
C GLN A 33 -11.17 6.52 3.11
N HIS A 34 -11.56 7.79 3.25
CA HIS A 34 -11.74 8.42 4.56
C HIS A 34 -12.82 7.73 5.41
N ASP A 35 -13.96 7.36 4.82
CA ASP A 35 -15.01 6.62 5.52
C ASP A 35 -14.64 5.16 5.79
N THR A 36 -13.83 4.53 4.93
CA THR A 36 -13.24 3.21 5.17
C THR A 36 -12.30 3.23 6.36
N PHE A 37 -11.37 4.19 6.44
CA PHE A 37 -10.50 4.34 7.61
C PHE A 37 -11.31 4.59 8.89
N ARG A 38 -12.33 5.46 8.84
CA ARG A 38 -13.18 5.68 10.01
C ARG A 38 -13.87 4.39 10.48
N ARG A 39 -14.42 3.60 9.55
CA ARG A 39 -15.05 2.32 9.91
C ARG A 39 -14.04 1.35 10.51
N PHE A 40 -12.85 1.27 9.92
CA PHE A 40 -11.73 0.50 10.46
C PHE A 40 -11.38 0.94 11.88
N ALA A 41 -11.29 2.24 12.16
CA ALA A 41 -11.00 2.75 13.50
C ALA A 41 -12.15 2.56 14.52
N ASP A 42 -13.41 2.68 14.08
CA ASP A 42 -14.60 2.55 14.94
C ASP A 42 -14.95 1.07 15.22
N HIS A 43 -14.64 0.18 14.28
CA HIS A 43 -14.94 -1.26 14.30
C HIS A 43 -13.66 -2.08 14.25
N ALA A 44 -12.53 -1.54 14.73
CA ALA A 44 -11.39 -2.35 15.10
C ALA A 44 -11.90 -3.22 16.25
N ASP A 45 -12.51 -4.34 15.88
CA ASP A 45 -12.96 -5.33 16.83
C ASP A 45 -11.70 -5.76 17.56
N PRO A 46 -11.58 -5.53 18.87
CA PRO A 46 -10.40 -5.97 19.61
C PRO A 46 -10.19 -7.49 19.50
N ASP A 47 -11.21 -8.23 19.02
CA ASP A 47 -11.20 -9.66 18.73
C ASP A 47 -11.13 -10.01 17.22
N ASP A 48 -10.96 -9.03 16.30
CA ASP A 48 -10.58 -9.25 14.89
C ASP A 48 -9.10 -8.81 14.72
N PRO A 49 -8.14 -9.68 15.09
CA PRO A 49 -6.72 -9.38 15.12
C PRO A 49 -6.09 -9.39 13.72
N ASP A 50 -6.88 -9.55 12.65
CA ASP A 50 -6.37 -10.03 11.37
C ASP A 50 -5.94 -8.92 10.40
N ALA A 51 -6.06 -7.65 10.77
CA ALA A 51 -5.54 -6.53 9.97
C ALA A 51 -4.26 -5.95 10.59
N ASP A 52 -3.16 -6.69 10.52
CA ASP A 52 -1.80 -6.20 10.86
C ASP A 52 -1.44 -4.92 10.08
N PHE A 53 -2.08 -4.74 8.92
CA PHE A 53 -1.91 -3.61 8.04
C PHE A 53 -3.26 -3.06 7.56
N PHE A 54 -3.29 -1.75 7.30
CA PHE A 54 -4.39 -1.05 6.65
C PHE A 54 -3.90 -0.48 5.31
N ALA A 55 -4.52 -0.90 4.21
CA ALA A 55 -4.22 -0.41 2.87
C ALA A 55 -5.25 0.63 2.39
N PHE A 56 -4.80 1.67 1.69
CA PHE A 56 -5.67 2.68 1.08
C PHE A 56 -5.01 3.43 -0.07
N ASP A 57 -5.84 3.97 -0.95
CA ASP A 57 -5.41 4.82 -2.06
C ASP A 57 -5.39 6.30 -1.70
N THR A 58 -4.41 7.01 -2.23
CA THR A 58 -4.29 8.47 -2.12
C THR A 58 -4.68 9.16 -3.43
N CYS A 59 -5.14 10.40 -3.34
CA CYS A 59 -5.52 11.22 -4.49
C CYS A 59 -4.31 11.75 -5.29
N ASP A 60 -3.10 11.69 -4.73
CA ASP A 60 -1.85 11.95 -5.43
C ASP A 60 -1.30 10.73 -6.18
N GLY A 61 -1.97 9.59 -6.13
CA GLY A 61 -1.64 8.42 -6.95
C GLY A 61 -0.65 7.48 -6.29
N PHE A 62 -0.70 7.36 -4.96
CA PHE A 62 -0.02 6.31 -4.22
C PHE A 62 -1.02 5.29 -3.70
N GLU A 63 -0.57 4.05 -3.62
CA GLU A 63 -1.15 3.04 -2.77
C GLU A 63 -0.29 2.97 -1.51
N VAL A 64 -0.93 3.08 -0.36
CA VAL A 64 -0.26 3.14 0.95
C VAL A 64 -0.74 1.98 1.79
N ILE A 65 0.19 1.29 2.42
CA ILE A 65 -0.09 0.29 3.44
C ILE A 65 0.63 0.69 4.72
N VAL A 66 -0.09 0.69 5.83
CA VAL A 66 0.42 1.13 7.14
C VAL A 66 0.17 0.05 8.18
N SER A 67 1.19 -0.26 8.98
CA SER A 67 1.02 -1.18 10.11
C SER A 67 0.07 -0.54 11.13
N THR A 68 -0.96 -1.27 11.52
CA THR A 68 -2.00 -0.78 12.43
C THR A 68 -1.43 -0.56 13.83
N ASP A 69 -0.55 -1.46 14.29
CA ASP A 69 0.23 -1.33 15.53
C ASP A 69 1.17 -0.11 15.56
N ALA A 70 1.59 0.36 14.39
CA ALA A 70 2.45 1.54 14.31
C ALA A 70 1.67 2.86 14.41
N ILE A 71 0.33 2.85 14.31
CA ILE A 71 -0.49 4.07 14.38
C ILE A 71 -0.70 4.49 15.84
N GLN A 72 -0.06 5.59 16.24
CA GLN A 72 -0.23 6.18 17.57
C GLN A 72 -1.49 7.03 17.67
N ALA A 73 -1.81 7.75 16.59
CA ALA A 73 -3.03 8.53 16.46
C ALA A 73 -3.32 8.79 14.97
N ALA A 74 -4.60 8.89 14.64
CA ALA A 74 -5.04 9.30 13.32
C ALA A 74 -6.05 10.44 13.43
N HIS A 75 -5.84 11.51 12.66
CA HIS A 75 -6.78 12.62 12.55
C HIS A 75 -7.39 12.66 11.15
N LEU A 76 -8.71 12.74 11.12
CA LEU A 76 -9.54 12.78 9.93
C LEU A 76 -10.07 14.22 9.74
N PHE A 77 -9.63 14.91 8.69
CA PHE A 77 -10.02 16.31 8.43
C PHE A 77 -10.74 16.49 7.10
N ARG A 78 -11.59 17.53 7.05
CA ARG A 78 -12.21 18.03 5.82
C ARG A 78 -11.53 19.34 5.41
N GLU A 79 -11.54 19.65 4.13
CA GLU A 79 -10.89 20.83 3.52
C GLU A 79 -11.13 22.18 4.22
N HIS A 80 -12.25 22.35 4.90
CA HIS A 80 -12.57 23.59 5.62
C HIS A 80 -11.87 23.72 6.99
N ASP A 81 -11.24 22.64 7.47
CA ASP A 81 -10.59 22.57 8.77
C ASP A 81 -9.08 22.71 8.60
N LEU A 82 -8.61 23.94 8.39
CA LEU A 82 -7.21 24.38 8.53
C LEU A 82 -6.17 23.44 7.91
N VAL A 83 -6.07 23.40 6.58
CA VAL A 83 -4.87 22.86 5.90
C VAL A 83 -3.79 23.95 5.99
N PRO A 84 -2.66 23.73 6.68
CA PRO A 84 -1.55 24.68 6.64
C PRO A 84 -1.06 24.79 5.19
N GLU A 85 -0.96 26.00 4.64
CA GLU A 85 -0.51 26.29 3.26
C GLU A 85 0.74 25.49 2.82
N ALA A 86 1.63 25.17 3.77
CA ALA A 86 2.81 24.33 3.52
C ALA A 86 2.48 22.94 2.93
N MET A 87 1.32 22.37 3.28
CA MET A 87 0.91 21.02 2.90
C MET A 87 0.46 20.88 1.44
N GLU A 88 -0.11 21.93 0.84
CA GLU A 88 -0.49 21.90 -0.58
C GLU A 88 0.76 21.82 -1.50
N THR A 89 1.85 22.45 -1.09
CA THR A 89 3.13 22.44 -1.82
C THR A 89 3.75 21.04 -1.91
N ASP A 90 3.67 20.25 -0.84
CA ASP A 90 4.19 18.88 -0.83
C ASP A 90 3.30 17.92 -1.60
N TRP A 91 1.97 18.11 -1.56
CA TRP A 91 1.02 17.31 -2.34
C TRP A 91 1.29 17.41 -3.85
N ALA A 92 1.51 18.62 -4.37
CA ALA A 92 1.85 18.83 -5.78
C ALA A 92 3.23 18.23 -6.15
N ARG A 93 4.19 18.24 -5.22
CA ARG A 93 5.55 17.71 -5.41
C ARG A 93 5.58 16.17 -5.38
N ASN A 94 4.74 15.54 -4.58
CA ASN A 94 4.71 14.07 -4.43
C ASN A 94 4.08 13.36 -5.64
N ARG A 95 3.18 14.02 -6.36
CA ARG A 95 2.50 13.48 -7.56
C ARG A 95 3.43 13.04 -8.71
N ALA A 96 4.70 13.44 -8.68
CA ALA A 96 5.69 13.13 -9.71
C ALA A 96 6.75 12.10 -9.27
N ARG A 97 6.60 11.47 -8.08
CA ARG A 97 7.62 10.53 -7.58
C ARG A 97 7.38 9.13 -8.12
N GLU A 98 8.37 8.65 -8.88
CA GLU A 98 8.52 7.27 -9.33
C GLU A 98 9.28 6.43 -8.29
N THR A 99 9.02 6.65 -7.01
CA THR A 99 9.89 6.15 -5.93
C THR A 99 9.04 5.63 -4.79
N ILE A 100 9.36 4.41 -4.38
CA ILE A 100 8.78 3.72 -3.24
C ILE A 100 9.42 4.27 -1.98
N ARG A 101 8.61 4.51 -0.95
CA ARG A 101 9.09 4.99 0.35
C ARG A 101 8.69 3.99 1.42
N LEU A 102 9.70 3.41 2.07
CA LEU A 102 9.55 2.41 3.11
C LEU A 102 9.98 3.01 4.44
N PHE A 103 9.05 3.11 5.37
CA PHE A 103 9.27 3.53 6.74
C PHE A 103 9.43 2.29 7.59
N LEU A 104 10.54 2.23 8.33
CA LEU A 104 10.84 1.12 9.24
C LEU A 104 10.84 1.62 10.68
N ALA A 105 10.49 0.73 11.59
CA ALA A 105 10.64 0.96 13.02
C ALA A 105 12.07 1.42 13.35
N GLU A 106 12.19 2.29 14.34
CA GLU A 106 13.47 2.83 14.84
C GLU A 106 14.28 3.65 13.82
N ARG A 107 13.73 3.98 12.65
CA ARG A 107 14.36 4.86 11.65
C ARG A 107 13.58 6.15 11.48
N ALA A 108 14.27 7.27 11.69
CA ALA A 108 13.67 8.60 11.51
C ALA A 108 13.38 8.97 10.04
N ALA A 109 14.16 8.43 9.10
CA ALA A 109 14.04 8.73 7.67
C ALA A 109 13.65 7.48 6.88
N PRO A 110 12.76 7.62 5.87
CA PRO A 110 12.35 6.50 5.04
C PRO A 110 13.50 6.04 4.15
N ILE A 111 13.45 4.76 3.77
CA ILE A 111 14.24 4.23 2.68
C ILE A 111 13.50 4.53 1.39
N GLU A 112 14.18 5.19 0.45
CA GLU A 112 13.63 5.53 -0.85
C GLU A 112 14.27 4.67 -1.93
N MET A 113 13.45 4.08 -2.81
CA MET A 113 13.94 3.14 -3.82
C MET A 113 13.05 3.09 -5.06
N ARG A 114 13.59 2.48 -6.13
CA ARG A 114 12.88 2.24 -7.37
C ARG A 114 12.94 0.75 -7.66
N VAL A 115 11.80 0.17 -8.03
CA VAL A 115 11.73 -1.23 -8.43
C VAL A 115 12.15 -1.41 -9.89
N SER A 116 12.85 -2.50 -10.17
CA SER A 116 13.07 -2.95 -11.54
C SER A 116 11.81 -3.59 -12.13
N GLU A 117 11.09 -4.37 -11.33
CA GLU A 117 9.96 -5.18 -11.76
C GLU A 117 8.68 -4.90 -10.95
N PRO A 118 7.65 -4.28 -11.56
CA PRO A 118 6.39 -3.97 -10.89
C PRO A 118 5.63 -5.19 -10.33
N GLY A 119 5.85 -6.38 -10.90
CA GLY A 119 5.20 -7.61 -10.42
C GLY A 119 5.61 -7.99 -9.00
N GLU A 120 6.86 -7.75 -8.63
CA GLU A 120 7.38 -8.08 -7.29
C GLU A 120 6.75 -7.18 -6.23
N ILE A 121 6.65 -5.87 -6.49
CA ILE A 121 6.05 -4.95 -5.52
C ILE A 121 4.54 -5.18 -5.37
N ALA A 122 3.84 -5.53 -6.44
CA ALA A 122 2.42 -5.88 -6.36
C ALA A 122 2.20 -7.15 -5.52
N MET A 123 3.11 -8.12 -5.59
CA MET A 123 3.08 -9.31 -4.75
C MET A 123 3.33 -8.98 -3.28
N VAL A 124 4.31 -8.11 -2.98
CA VAL A 124 4.54 -7.62 -1.60
C VAL A 124 3.29 -6.92 -1.06
N PHE A 125 2.69 -6.04 -1.86
CA PHE A 125 1.49 -5.31 -1.46
C PHE A 125 0.31 -6.25 -1.19
N ALA A 126 0.07 -7.21 -2.09
CA ALA A 126 -0.98 -8.21 -1.92
C ALA A 126 -0.74 -9.12 -0.71
N ASN A 127 0.52 -9.50 -0.45
CA ASN A 127 0.89 -10.32 0.71
C ASN A 127 0.61 -9.58 2.02
N LEU A 128 1.02 -8.31 2.11
CA LEU A 128 0.81 -7.50 3.31
C LEU A 128 -0.68 -7.20 3.54
N ASP A 129 -1.43 -6.92 2.48
CA ASP A 129 -2.87 -6.63 2.54
C ASP A 129 -3.72 -7.87 2.88
N ALA A 130 -3.37 -9.05 2.33
CA ALA A 130 -4.18 -10.25 2.49
C ALA A 130 -3.74 -11.19 3.62
N ALA A 131 -2.45 -11.24 3.92
CA ALA A 131 -1.88 -12.20 4.88
C ALA A 131 -1.16 -11.53 6.06
N GLY A 132 -1.03 -10.21 6.08
CA GLY A 132 -0.40 -9.49 7.20
C GLY A 132 0.99 -10.03 7.55
N LEU A 133 1.18 -10.35 8.83
CA LEU A 133 2.42 -10.94 9.37
C LEU A 133 2.61 -12.41 8.95
N ASP A 134 1.55 -13.11 8.56
CA ASP A 134 1.61 -14.50 8.08
C ASP A 134 2.15 -14.62 6.65
N ALA A 135 2.36 -13.49 5.95
CA ALA A 135 3.04 -13.43 4.65
C ALA A 135 4.49 -13.96 4.67
N GLY A 136 5.02 -14.28 5.85
CA GLY A 136 6.39 -14.69 6.09
C GLY A 136 7.24 -13.53 6.61
N ARG A 137 8.22 -13.86 7.44
CA ARG A 137 9.03 -12.88 8.17
C ARG A 137 9.73 -11.86 7.27
N PHE A 138 10.14 -12.26 6.06
CA PHE A 138 10.83 -11.38 5.13
C PHE A 138 10.12 -11.32 3.79
N GLN A 139 9.85 -10.11 3.31
CA GLN A 139 9.49 -9.83 1.92
C GLN A 139 10.71 -9.33 1.17
N TRP A 140 10.74 -9.53 -0.14
CA TRP A 140 11.85 -9.08 -0.97
C TRP A 140 11.40 -8.61 -2.35
N TRP A 141 12.22 -7.77 -2.96
CA TRP A 141 12.11 -7.33 -4.35
C TRP A 141 13.48 -6.85 -4.85
N GLN A 142 13.60 -6.64 -6.14
CA GLN A 142 14.78 -6.07 -6.78
C GLN A 142 14.63 -4.58 -7.01
N ASP A 143 15.70 -3.85 -6.70
CA ASP A 143 15.79 -2.45 -7.10
C ASP A 143 16.22 -2.31 -8.58
N ARG A 144 16.29 -1.07 -9.06
CA ARG A 144 16.66 -0.75 -10.44
C ARG A 144 18.07 -1.22 -10.82
N ASP A 145 18.97 -1.43 -9.86
CA ASP A 145 20.33 -1.90 -10.08
C ASP A 145 20.43 -3.44 -9.97
N GLU A 146 19.27 -4.14 -9.97
CA GLU A 146 19.13 -5.59 -9.81
C GLU A 146 19.63 -6.10 -8.45
N ALA A 147 19.79 -5.21 -7.46
CA ALA A 147 20.14 -5.61 -6.11
C ALA A 147 18.90 -6.11 -5.37
N GLU A 148 19.05 -7.25 -4.69
CA GLU A 148 17.99 -7.82 -3.86
C GLU A 148 17.85 -7.01 -2.55
N PHE A 149 16.63 -6.57 -2.28
CA PHE A 149 16.27 -5.90 -1.04
C PHE A 149 15.35 -6.81 -0.22
N PHE A 150 15.74 -7.09 1.02
CA PHE A 150 14.95 -7.87 1.97
C PHE A 150 14.48 -6.98 3.12
N VAL A 151 13.20 -7.06 3.46
CA VAL A 151 12.60 -6.32 4.58
C VAL A 151 11.93 -7.28 5.55
N ASN A 152 12.21 -7.10 6.85
CA ASN A 152 11.43 -7.78 7.89
C ASN A 152 10.05 -7.13 7.97
N VAL A 153 8.98 -7.90 7.75
CA VAL A 153 7.59 -7.41 7.77
C VAL A 153 7.23 -6.79 9.11
N GLU A 154 7.70 -7.37 10.21
CA GLU A 154 7.48 -6.86 11.58
C GLU A 154 8.08 -5.48 11.83
N GLN A 155 8.96 -5.01 10.94
CA GLN A 155 9.60 -3.69 11.05
C GLN A 155 8.95 -2.66 10.13
N ILE A 156 8.03 -3.07 9.25
CA ILE A 156 7.35 -2.16 8.34
C ILE A 156 6.37 -1.30 9.13
N VAL A 157 6.64 0.00 9.21
CA VAL A 157 5.70 0.98 9.76
C VAL A 157 4.73 1.42 8.68
N LEU A 158 5.26 1.75 7.50
CA LEU A 158 4.48 2.27 6.39
C LEU A 158 5.22 2.04 5.07
N LEU A 159 4.49 1.71 4.02
CA LEU A 159 5.00 1.57 2.66
C LEU A 159 4.13 2.38 1.69
N GLU A 160 4.75 3.34 0.99
CA GLU A 160 4.14 4.14 -0.07
C GLU A 160 4.65 3.65 -1.42
N VAL A 161 3.75 3.25 -2.31
CA VAL A 161 4.09 2.81 -3.67
C VAL A 161 3.29 3.64 -4.67
N PRO A 162 3.89 4.13 -5.77
CA PRO A 162 3.13 4.71 -6.86
C PRO A 162 2.06 3.73 -7.37
N ALA A 163 0.79 4.14 -7.35
CA ALA A 163 -0.35 3.26 -7.62
C ALA A 163 -0.27 2.61 -9.02
N HIS A 164 0.28 3.34 -9.99
CA HIS A 164 0.45 2.81 -11.34
C HIS A 164 1.45 1.64 -11.42
N LEU A 165 2.43 1.56 -10.51
CA LEU A 165 3.35 0.42 -10.43
C LEU A 165 2.65 -0.80 -9.84
N VAL A 166 1.85 -0.62 -8.78
CA VAL A 166 1.06 -1.71 -8.20
C VAL A 166 0.07 -2.26 -9.24
N GLU A 167 -0.63 -1.37 -9.94
CA GLU A 167 -1.58 -1.74 -10.99
C GLU A 167 -0.89 -2.48 -12.17
N ALA A 168 0.24 -1.96 -12.65
CA ALA A 168 1.01 -2.64 -13.69
C ALA A 168 1.48 -4.04 -13.24
N GLY A 169 1.87 -4.17 -11.97
CA GLY A 169 2.23 -5.44 -11.35
C GLY A 169 1.06 -6.43 -11.28
N ARG A 170 -0.11 -5.98 -10.80
CA ARG A 170 -1.35 -6.78 -10.76
C ARG A 170 -1.73 -7.31 -12.15
N GLN A 171 -1.72 -6.44 -13.16
CA GLN A 171 -2.01 -6.82 -14.54
C GLN A 171 -1.02 -7.87 -15.09
N LYS A 172 0.27 -7.72 -14.76
CA LYS A 172 1.31 -8.69 -15.16
C LYS A 172 1.04 -10.07 -14.54
N LEU A 173 0.77 -10.11 -13.24
CA LEU A 173 0.48 -11.35 -12.51
C LEU A 173 -0.78 -12.05 -13.04
N GLU A 174 -1.85 -11.29 -13.31
CA GLU A 174 -3.09 -11.83 -13.88
C GLU A 174 -2.87 -12.39 -15.30
N ALA A 175 -2.11 -11.69 -16.13
CA ALA A 175 -1.78 -12.14 -17.48
C ALA A 175 -0.95 -13.44 -17.47
N GLU A 176 -0.02 -13.57 -16.53
CA GLU A 176 0.79 -14.79 -16.34
C GLU A 176 -0.05 -15.97 -15.84
N ALA A 177 -0.91 -15.75 -14.84
CA ALA A 177 -1.85 -16.75 -14.35
C ALA A 177 -2.79 -17.24 -15.45
N SER A 178 -3.31 -16.31 -16.26
CA SER A 178 -4.16 -16.61 -17.42
C SER A 178 -3.43 -17.42 -18.50
N LYS A 179 -2.15 -17.14 -18.75
CA LYS A 179 -1.32 -17.93 -19.68
C LYS A 179 -1.08 -19.33 -19.15
N ALA A 180 -0.77 -19.49 -17.86
CA ALA A 180 -0.57 -20.80 -17.24
C ALA A 180 -1.81 -21.69 -17.35
N LEU A 181 -2.99 -21.13 -17.09
CA LEU A 181 -4.28 -21.83 -17.23
C LEU A 181 -4.57 -22.30 -18.67
N ARG A 182 -4.14 -21.53 -19.69
CA ARG A 182 -4.31 -21.92 -21.10
C ARG A 182 -3.32 -23.00 -21.55
N LEU A 183 -2.18 -23.12 -20.86
CA LEU A 183 -1.12 -24.08 -21.19
C LEU A 183 -1.30 -25.46 -20.52
N ASP A 184 -2.24 -25.61 -19.58
CA ASP A 184 -2.64 -26.92 -19.02
C ASP A 184 -4.06 -27.37 -19.44
N PRO A 185 -4.28 -27.80 -20.70
CA PRO A 185 -5.51 -28.46 -21.10
C PRO A 185 -5.54 -29.96 -20.72
N ARG A 186 -4.59 -30.50 -19.92
CA ARG A 186 -4.40 -31.95 -19.76
C ARG A 186 -3.94 -32.38 -18.36
N LYS A 187 -4.88 -32.45 -17.42
CA LYS A 187 -5.00 -33.61 -16.51
C LYS A 187 -6.41 -34.19 -16.57
N PRO A 188 -6.72 -35.09 -17.52
CA PRO A 188 -7.83 -36.00 -17.33
C PRO A 188 -7.56 -36.83 -16.07
N ALA A 189 -8.54 -36.88 -15.16
CA ALA A 189 -8.49 -37.70 -13.95
C ALA A 189 -8.14 -39.15 -14.35
N ARG A 190 -6.96 -39.63 -13.97
CA ARG A 190 -6.65 -41.06 -14.04
C ARG A 190 -7.49 -41.75 -12.98
N ASN A 191 -8.68 -42.21 -13.37
CA ASN A 191 -9.39 -43.28 -12.66
C ASN A 191 -8.49 -44.52 -12.69
N ARG A 192 -7.72 -44.71 -11.62
CA ARG A 192 -7.18 -46.04 -11.29
C ARG A 192 -8.32 -46.80 -10.63
N SER A 193 -9.08 -47.52 -11.44
CA SER A 193 -9.79 -48.71 -10.97
C SER A 193 -8.73 -49.67 -10.47
N VAL A 194 -8.68 -49.87 -9.15
CA VAL A 194 -7.93 -50.96 -8.54
C VAL A 194 -8.88 -52.15 -8.55
N GLU A 195 -8.57 -53.15 -9.38
CA GLU A 195 -9.04 -54.53 -9.21
C GLU A 195 -8.24 -55.23 -8.12
#